data_AF-A0A6I9PKU5-F1
#
_entry.id   AF-A0A6I9PKU5-F1
#
_cell.length_a   1.000
_cell.length_b   1.000
_cell.length_c   1.000
_cell.angle_alpha   90.00
_cell.angle_beta   90.00
_cell.angle_gamma   90.00
#
_symmetry.space_group_name_H-M   'P 1'
#
loop_
_entity.id
_entity.type
_entity.pdbx_description
1 polymer ?
#
loop_
_entity_poly.entity_id
_entity_poly.type
_entity_poly.pdbx_seq_one_letter_code
_entity_poly.pdbx_strand_id
1 'polypeptide(L)'
;QCSVTFTFHVIQCITDSDRAADLSFLTDRVPLVLLRLALLWYHTVVLPFFALDGSDTHEGLLEAKAILQRKSVVYPNSSLFMFFKGRVHRLECHINSALACFHDALELASDQREIQHVCLYEIGWCSMIEMNFEDAYRAFERLKNESRWSQCYYAYLTGVCQGASGDLDGASGVFKDVQKLFKRKNNQIEQFAVKRAERLRKISPTRELCILGVIEVLYLWKALQNCSSSKLQIMNQVLQSLDEASCRGLKHLLLGAVHKCHGNMRDAVQSFQLAARDEYGRQINSYVQPYAVYELGCILLAKQETVGKGRSFLLQAKEDFTDYDFENRLHVRIHSALATLKEVVPQ
;
A
#
# COMPACT_ATOMS: atom_id res chain seq x y z
N GLN A 1 -5.74 -5.54 -6.82
CA GLN A 1 -6.88 -4.96 -7.55
C GLN A 1 -6.78 -3.45 -7.65
N CYS A 2 -6.99 -2.59 -6.64
CA CYS A 2 -6.89 -1.11 -6.87
C CYS A 2 -5.58 -0.61 -7.49
N SER A 3 -4.40 -0.95 -6.97
CA SER A 3 -3.12 -0.49 -7.55
C SER A 3 -2.87 -1.09 -8.94
N VAL A 4 -3.25 -2.36 -9.16
CA VAL A 4 -3.11 -3.05 -10.46
C VAL A 4 -4.13 -2.53 -11.49
N THR A 5 -5.40 -2.34 -11.13
CA THR A 5 -6.45 -1.76 -11.98
C THR A 5 -6.15 -0.29 -12.29
N PHE A 6 -5.59 0.45 -11.34
CA PHE A 6 -5.10 1.81 -11.56
C PHE A 6 -3.87 1.81 -12.47
N THR A 7 -2.91 0.90 -12.27
CA THR A 7 -1.74 0.70 -13.15
C THR A 7 -2.15 0.32 -14.58
N PHE A 8 -3.06 -0.64 -14.74
CA PHE A 8 -3.61 -1.04 -16.05
C PHE A 8 -4.35 0.11 -16.73
N HIS A 9 -5.10 0.91 -15.96
CA HIS A 9 -5.82 2.05 -16.54
C HIS A 9 -4.88 3.21 -16.88
N VAL A 10 -3.82 3.43 -16.12
CA VAL A 10 -2.81 4.44 -16.43
C VAL A 10 -2.00 4.05 -17.65
N ILE A 11 -1.68 2.76 -17.81
CA ILE A 11 -1.14 2.22 -19.06
C ILE A 11 -2.13 2.48 -20.21
N GLN A 12 -3.44 2.26 -19.99
CA GLN A 12 -4.49 2.54 -20.98
C GLN A 12 -4.65 4.04 -21.29
N CYS A 13 -4.47 4.91 -20.30
CA CYS A 13 -4.53 6.36 -20.45
C CYS A 13 -3.27 6.94 -21.12
N ILE A 14 -2.10 6.35 -20.89
CA ILE A 14 -0.88 6.65 -21.66
C ILE A 14 -1.10 6.28 -23.13
N THR A 15 -1.73 5.14 -23.42
CA THR A 15 -2.07 4.77 -24.81
C THR A 15 -3.15 5.62 -25.45
N ASP A 16 -4.08 6.18 -24.66
CA ASP A 16 -5.16 7.05 -25.16
C ASP A 16 -4.72 8.52 -25.31
N SER A 17 -3.85 9.04 -24.43
CA SER A 17 -3.28 10.40 -24.51
C SER A 17 -2.39 10.58 -25.74
N ASP A 18 -1.78 9.51 -26.25
CA ASP A 18 -0.99 9.51 -27.48
C ASP A 18 -1.83 9.75 -28.75
N ARG A 19 -3.16 9.57 -28.69
CA ARG A 19 -4.04 9.95 -29.82
C ARG A 19 -4.24 11.46 -29.95
N ALA A 20 -3.91 12.24 -28.92
CA ALA A 20 -4.14 13.68 -28.88
C ALA A 20 -2.87 14.53 -29.09
N ALA A 21 -1.67 13.92 -29.07
CA ALA A 21 -0.43 14.61 -29.41
C ALA A 21 -0.21 14.55 -30.93
N ASP A 22 -0.20 15.71 -31.57
CA ASP A 22 0.05 15.88 -33.01
C ASP A 22 1.48 15.40 -33.36
N LEU A 23 1.59 14.11 -33.67
CA LEU A 23 2.83 13.34 -33.79
C LEU A 23 3.42 13.34 -35.21
N SER A 24 3.22 14.43 -35.95
CA SER A 24 3.65 14.56 -37.35
C SER A 24 5.17 14.60 -37.57
N PHE A 25 6.00 14.60 -36.51
CA PHE A 25 7.47 14.70 -36.61
C PHE A 25 8.27 13.52 -36.01
N LEU A 26 7.64 12.44 -35.52
CA LEU A 26 8.34 11.43 -34.68
C LEU A 26 8.03 9.95 -34.99
N THR A 27 7.64 9.62 -36.22
CA THR A 27 7.16 8.28 -36.58
C THR A 27 8.14 7.12 -36.30
N ASP A 28 9.46 7.34 -36.26
CA ASP A 28 10.44 6.24 -36.05
C ASP A 28 10.89 6.03 -34.59
N ARG A 29 10.55 6.90 -33.64
CA ARG A 29 11.06 6.82 -32.24
C ARG A 29 10.00 6.56 -31.17
N VAL A 30 8.72 6.73 -31.48
CA VAL A 30 7.60 6.50 -30.56
C VAL A 30 7.59 5.07 -29.98
N PRO A 31 7.80 3.99 -30.76
CA PRO A 31 7.78 2.62 -30.21
C PRO A 31 8.84 2.40 -29.13
N LEU A 32 10.01 3.04 -29.27
CA LEU A 32 11.13 2.88 -28.36
C LEU A 32 10.98 3.71 -27.07
N VAL A 33 10.16 4.76 -27.07
CA VAL A 33 9.80 5.49 -25.85
C VAL A 33 8.75 4.71 -25.08
N LEU A 34 7.72 4.21 -25.77
CA LEU A 34 6.67 3.40 -25.16
C LEU A 34 7.21 2.11 -24.53
N LEU A 35 8.13 1.42 -25.22
CA LEU A 35 8.78 0.24 -24.66
C LEU A 35 9.52 0.55 -23.35
N ARG A 36 10.21 1.69 -23.28
CA ARG A 36 10.93 2.11 -22.06
C ARG A 36 9.98 2.49 -20.93
N LEU A 37 8.87 3.16 -21.24
CA LEU A 37 7.83 3.45 -20.26
C LEU A 37 7.18 2.16 -19.75
N ALA A 38 6.95 1.18 -20.62
CA ALA A 38 6.44 -0.14 -20.23
C ALA A 38 7.44 -0.89 -19.32
N LEU A 39 8.74 -0.85 -19.63
CA LEU A 39 9.78 -1.41 -18.76
C LEU A 39 9.84 -0.69 -17.41
N LEU A 40 9.74 0.65 -17.39
CA LEU A 40 9.69 1.41 -16.15
C LEU A 40 8.47 1.03 -15.30
N TRP A 41 7.28 0.89 -15.91
CA TRP A 41 6.08 0.37 -15.23
C TRP A 41 6.31 -1.03 -14.67
N TYR A 42 6.87 -1.92 -15.47
CA TYR A 42 7.15 -3.29 -15.07
C TYR A 42 8.07 -3.32 -13.85
N HIS A 43 9.24 -2.69 -13.93
CA HIS A 43 10.26 -2.73 -12.89
C HIS A 43 9.88 -1.94 -11.63
N THR A 44 9.12 -0.83 -11.75
CA THR A 44 8.83 0.04 -10.61
C THR A 44 7.43 -0.15 -10.01
N VAL A 45 6.54 -0.90 -10.66
CA VAL A 45 5.16 -1.09 -10.20
C VAL A 45 4.74 -2.55 -10.21
N VAL A 46 4.87 -3.25 -11.34
CA VAL A 46 4.44 -4.67 -11.44
C VAL A 46 5.32 -5.55 -10.58
N LEU A 47 6.63 -5.49 -10.77
CA LEU A 47 7.59 -6.34 -10.08
C LEU A 47 7.53 -6.13 -8.56
N PRO A 48 7.59 -4.91 -8.00
CA PRO A 48 7.48 -4.73 -6.54
C PRO A 48 6.10 -5.13 -5.97
N PHE A 49 5.06 -5.16 -6.80
CA PHE A 49 3.73 -5.62 -6.36
C PHE A 49 3.69 -7.15 -6.18
N PHE A 50 4.41 -7.90 -7.02
CA PHE A 50 4.45 -9.37 -7.00
C PHE A 50 5.69 -9.97 -6.32
N ALA A 51 6.79 -9.22 -6.25
CA ALA A 51 8.02 -9.60 -5.56
C ALA A 51 7.76 -9.55 -4.05
N LEU A 52 7.45 -10.71 -3.49
CA LEU A 52 6.98 -10.83 -2.11
C LEU A 52 8.12 -10.91 -1.09
N ASP A 53 9.35 -11.21 -1.55
CA ASP A 53 10.58 -11.37 -0.75
C ASP A 53 11.70 -10.36 -1.08
N GLY A 54 11.50 -9.48 -2.07
CA GLY A 54 12.41 -8.38 -2.38
C GLY A 54 13.66 -8.77 -3.19
N SER A 55 13.85 -10.05 -3.51
CA SER A 55 15.02 -10.55 -4.25
C SER A 55 15.06 -10.03 -5.71
N ASP A 56 13.95 -10.16 -6.43
CA ASP A 56 13.83 -9.68 -7.82
C ASP A 56 13.77 -8.14 -7.94
N THR A 57 13.50 -7.43 -6.83
CA THR A 57 13.27 -5.98 -6.86
C THR A 57 14.55 -5.18 -7.11
N HIS A 58 15.73 -5.69 -6.70
CA HIS A 58 16.98 -4.95 -6.81
C HIS A 58 17.46 -4.79 -8.25
N GLU A 59 17.49 -5.88 -9.02
CA GLU A 59 17.91 -5.85 -10.43
C GLU A 59 16.96 -5.00 -11.28
N GLY A 60 15.65 -5.16 -11.08
CA GLY A 60 14.65 -4.33 -11.76
C GLY A 60 14.82 -2.84 -11.45
N LEU A 61 15.15 -2.49 -10.20
CA LEU A 61 15.40 -1.11 -9.80
C LEU A 61 16.65 -0.53 -10.47
N LEU A 62 17.73 -1.31 -10.61
CA LEU A 62 18.94 -0.90 -11.32
C LEU A 62 18.64 -0.60 -12.80
N GLU A 63 17.88 -1.47 -13.46
CA GLU A 63 17.47 -1.27 -14.86
C GLU A 63 16.61 -0.01 -15.01
N ALA A 64 15.64 0.19 -14.12
CA ALA A 64 14.82 1.40 -14.11
C ALA A 64 15.67 2.67 -13.98
N LYS A 65 16.66 2.68 -13.07
CA LYS A 65 17.59 3.80 -12.89
C LYS A 65 18.41 4.07 -14.15
N ALA A 66 18.90 3.02 -14.81
CA ALA A 66 19.66 3.14 -16.05
C ALA A 66 18.81 3.75 -17.19
N ILE A 67 17.54 3.34 -17.32
CA ILE A 67 16.60 3.92 -18.29
C ILE A 67 16.38 5.41 -17.99
N LEU A 68 16.11 5.77 -16.74
CA LEU A 68 15.87 7.16 -16.32
C LEU A 68 17.09 8.06 -16.56
N GLN A 69 18.29 7.60 -16.22
CA GLN A 69 19.53 8.37 -16.40
C GLN A 69 19.79 8.70 -17.87
N ARG A 70 19.54 7.75 -18.79
CA ARG A 70 19.70 8.00 -20.23
C ARG A 70 18.64 8.94 -20.80
N LYS A 71 17.47 9.02 -20.15
CA LYS A 71 16.30 9.77 -20.63
C LYS A 71 16.14 11.14 -20.02
N SER A 72 16.74 11.41 -18.87
CA SER A 72 16.71 12.74 -18.24
C SER A 72 17.27 13.85 -19.14
N VAL A 73 18.30 13.54 -19.94
CA VAL A 73 18.90 14.50 -20.90
C VAL A 73 17.97 14.79 -22.08
N VAL A 74 17.17 13.80 -22.49
CA VAL A 74 16.30 13.89 -23.67
C VAL A 74 14.92 14.46 -23.32
N TYR A 75 14.40 14.16 -22.12
CA TYR A 75 13.07 14.53 -21.66
C TYR A 75 13.10 15.10 -20.22
N PRO A 76 13.81 16.23 -19.98
CA PRO A 76 14.02 16.76 -18.64
C PRO A 76 12.72 17.19 -17.94
N ASN A 77 11.73 17.67 -18.70
CA ASN A 77 10.45 18.19 -18.20
C ASN A 77 9.27 17.24 -18.48
N SER A 78 9.53 15.94 -18.65
CA SER A 78 8.45 14.97 -18.83
C SER A 78 7.84 14.57 -17.48
N SER A 79 6.54 14.83 -17.33
CA SER A 79 5.75 14.41 -16.16
C SER A 79 5.89 12.90 -15.88
N LEU A 80 5.86 12.06 -16.91
CA LEU A 80 6.03 10.60 -16.78
C LEU A 80 7.43 10.19 -16.31
N PHE A 81 8.49 10.74 -16.91
CA PHE A 81 9.86 10.41 -16.46
C PHE A 81 10.13 10.92 -15.04
N MET A 82 9.58 12.09 -14.68
CA MET A 82 9.64 12.62 -13.32
C MET A 82 8.86 11.74 -12.33
N PHE A 83 7.66 11.29 -12.70
CA PHE A 83 6.88 10.33 -11.92
C PHE A 83 7.67 9.04 -11.65
N PHE A 84 8.30 8.45 -12.67
CA PHE A 84 9.10 7.24 -12.49
C PHE A 84 10.36 7.46 -11.65
N LYS A 85 10.97 8.64 -11.72
CA LYS A 85 12.04 9.01 -10.78
C LYS A 85 11.53 9.02 -9.33
N GLY A 86 10.34 9.56 -9.09
CA GLY A 86 9.67 9.48 -7.80
C GLY A 86 9.41 8.03 -7.36
N ARG A 87 8.96 7.16 -8.28
CA ARG A 87 8.76 5.72 -8.02
C ARG A 87 10.04 5.02 -7.57
N VAL A 88 11.17 5.29 -8.23
CA VAL A 88 12.49 4.77 -7.83
C VAL A 88 12.84 5.23 -6.42
N HIS A 89 12.73 6.53 -6.12
CA HIS A 89 13.00 7.04 -4.79
C HIS A 89 12.10 6.41 -3.72
N ARG A 90 10.82 6.18 -4.02
CA ARG A 90 9.89 5.50 -3.09
C ARG A 90 10.31 4.07 -2.81
N LEU A 91 10.74 3.31 -3.82
CA LEU A 91 11.23 1.94 -3.66
C LEU A 91 12.54 1.86 -2.88
N GLU A 92 13.37 2.90 -2.95
CA GLU A 92 14.58 3.07 -2.13
C GLU A 92 14.30 3.63 -0.71
N CYS A 93 13.03 3.84 -0.35
CA CYS A 93 12.61 4.46 0.90
C CYS A 93 13.10 5.92 1.09
N HIS A 94 13.48 6.60 0.01
CA HIS A 94 13.78 8.04 -0.01
C HIS A 94 12.49 8.85 -0.17
N ILE A 95 11.60 8.79 0.83
CA ILE A 95 10.21 9.25 0.71
C ILE A 95 10.08 10.76 0.43
N ASN A 96 10.89 11.60 1.07
CA ASN A 96 10.88 13.05 0.81
C ASN A 96 11.33 13.39 -0.62
N SER A 97 12.34 12.69 -1.14
CA SER A 97 12.78 12.85 -2.54
C SER A 97 11.73 12.35 -3.52
N ALA A 98 11.00 11.28 -3.17
CA ALA A 98 9.88 10.79 -3.96
C ALA A 98 8.75 11.82 -4.02
N LEU A 99 8.34 12.39 -2.88
CA LEU A 99 7.35 13.46 -2.79
C LEU A 99 7.71 14.65 -3.68
N ALA A 100 8.95 15.15 -3.59
CA ALA A 100 9.41 16.24 -4.46
C ALA A 100 9.22 15.90 -5.95
N CYS A 101 9.67 14.72 -6.39
CA CYS A 101 9.49 14.29 -7.77
C CYS A 101 8.01 14.16 -8.17
N PHE A 102 7.14 13.67 -7.28
CA PHE A 102 5.72 13.54 -7.60
C PHE A 102 5.00 14.90 -7.66
N HIS A 103 5.40 15.87 -6.84
CA HIS A 103 4.90 17.24 -6.93
C HIS A 103 5.34 17.90 -8.24
N ASP A 104 6.63 17.81 -8.59
CA ASP A 104 7.14 18.31 -9.87
C ASP A 104 6.41 17.65 -11.06
N ALA A 105 6.19 16.32 -11.00
CA ALA A 105 5.46 15.59 -12.02
C ALA A 105 3.98 16.03 -12.12
N LEU A 106 3.34 16.32 -11.00
CA LEU A 106 1.96 16.80 -10.93
C LEU A 106 1.83 18.20 -11.57
N GLU A 107 2.78 19.09 -11.30
CA GLU A 107 2.82 20.44 -11.90
C GLU A 107 3.03 20.38 -13.41
N LEU A 108 3.94 19.52 -13.88
CA LEU A 108 4.20 19.29 -15.30
C LEU A 108 3.02 18.63 -16.03
N ALA A 109 2.10 17.99 -15.30
CA ALA A 109 0.94 17.30 -15.84
C ALA A 109 -0.33 18.17 -15.88
N SER A 110 -0.22 19.51 -15.93
CA SER A 110 -1.34 20.48 -15.83
C SER A 110 -2.58 20.11 -16.66
N ASP A 111 -2.38 19.59 -17.87
CA ASP A 111 -3.46 19.27 -18.82
C ASP A 111 -3.74 17.77 -18.96
N GLN A 112 -3.03 16.93 -18.18
CA GLN A 112 -3.07 15.47 -18.26
C GLN A 112 -3.66 14.87 -16.99
N ARG A 113 -4.98 14.91 -16.86
CA ARG A 113 -5.72 14.49 -15.65
C ARG A 113 -5.30 13.12 -15.13
N GLU A 114 -5.11 12.16 -16.03
CA GLU A 114 -4.77 10.79 -15.71
C GLU A 114 -3.38 10.69 -15.07
N ILE A 115 -2.44 11.52 -15.54
CA ILE A 115 -1.09 11.64 -14.97
C ILE A 115 -1.14 12.38 -13.62
N GLN A 116 -1.97 13.41 -13.51
CA GLN A 116 -2.20 14.07 -12.21
C GLN A 116 -2.72 13.09 -11.17
N HIS A 117 -3.67 12.23 -11.54
CA HIS A 117 -4.26 11.25 -10.62
C HIS A 117 -3.22 10.25 -10.11
N VAL A 118 -2.27 9.79 -10.95
CA VAL A 118 -1.21 8.90 -10.45
C VAL A 118 -0.23 9.59 -9.53
N CYS A 119 0.10 10.85 -9.82
CA CYS A 119 0.95 11.64 -8.95
C CYS A 119 0.25 11.86 -7.60
N LEU A 120 -1.02 12.24 -7.59
CA LEU A 120 -1.83 12.40 -6.38
C LEU A 120 -1.93 11.10 -5.57
N TYR A 121 -2.07 9.95 -6.25
CA TYR A 121 -2.08 8.65 -5.58
C TYR A 121 -0.76 8.43 -4.83
N GLU A 122 0.37 8.59 -5.52
CA GLU A 122 1.69 8.40 -4.91
C GLU A 122 2.00 9.44 -3.83
N ILE A 123 1.60 10.69 -4.01
CA ILE A 123 1.69 11.76 -2.98
C ILE A 123 0.91 11.33 -1.74
N GLY A 124 -0.35 10.94 -1.88
CA GLY A 124 -1.17 10.50 -0.76
C GLY A 124 -0.55 9.33 0.01
N TRP A 125 0.02 8.34 -0.69
CA TRP A 125 0.71 7.22 -0.06
C TRP A 125 2.01 7.62 0.64
N CYS A 126 2.84 8.45 0.01
CA CYS A 126 4.08 8.93 0.62
C CYS A 126 3.80 9.80 1.84
N SER A 127 2.76 10.65 1.79
CA SER A 127 2.32 11.45 2.93
C SER A 127 1.79 10.60 4.08
N MET A 128 1.06 9.51 3.82
CA MET A 128 0.70 8.54 4.87
C MET A 128 1.93 7.87 5.51
N ILE A 129 2.94 7.49 4.71
CA ILE A 129 4.20 6.91 5.18
C ILE A 129 4.96 7.88 6.08
N GLU A 130 4.99 9.17 5.71
CA GLU A 130 5.59 10.24 6.52
C GLU A 130 4.69 10.72 7.67
N MET A 131 3.50 10.13 7.83
CA MET A 131 2.47 10.56 8.79
C MET A 131 2.08 12.04 8.65
N ASN A 132 2.22 12.61 7.46
CA ASN A 132 1.70 13.91 7.10
C ASN A 132 0.26 13.75 6.61
N PHE A 133 -0.65 13.65 7.56
CA PHE A 133 -2.04 13.30 7.27
C PHE A 133 -2.80 14.40 6.52
N GLU A 134 -2.40 15.66 6.70
CA GLU A 134 -2.99 16.83 6.03
C GLU A 134 -2.82 16.73 4.50
N ASP A 135 -1.59 16.56 4.04
CA ASP A 135 -1.31 16.42 2.61
C ASP A 135 -1.88 15.13 2.06
N ALA A 136 -1.88 14.05 2.86
CA ALA A 136 -2.47 12.78 2.46
C ALA A 136 -3.97 12.91 2.16
N TYR A 137 -4.75 13.50 3.08
CA TYR A 137 -6.19 13.58 2.87
C TYR A 137 -6.56 14.52 1.73
N ARG A 138 -5.83 15.64 1.53
CA ARG A 138 -6.04 16.55 0.40
C ARG A 138 -5.82 15.87 -0.94
N ALA A 139 -4.76 15.06 -1.05
CA ALA A 139 -4.49 14.28 -2.26
C ALA A 139 -5.60 13.25 -2.54
N PHE A 140 -6.03 12.51 -1.51
CA PHE A 140 -7.11 11.53 -1.65
C PHE A 140 -8.48 12.17 -1.87
N GLU A 141 -8.73 13.36 -1.35
CA GLU A 141 -9.99 14.08 -1.57
C GLU A 141 -10.15 14.47 -3.04
N ARG A 142 -9.09 14.96 -3.67
CA ARG A 142 -9.09 15.20 -5.13
C ARG A 142 -9.39 13.92 -5.89
N LEU A 143 -8.74 12.80 -5.53
CA LEU A 143 -9.02 11.51 -6.17
C LEU A 143 -10.46 11.02 -5.92
N LYS A 144 -11.01 11.21 -4.72
CA LYS A 144 -12.41 10.89 -4.39
C LYS A 144 -13.36 11.64 -5.33
N ASN A 145 -13.12 12.93 -5.54
CA ASN A 145 -14.01 13.82 -6.28
C ASN A 145 -13.86 13.68 -7.80
N GLU A 146 -12.63 13.53 -8.28
CA GLU A 146 -12.30 13.60 -9.71
C GLU A 146 -12.17 12.21 -10.37
N SER A 147 -11.78 11.17 -9.62
CA SER A 147 -11.53 9.85 -10.20
C SER A 147 -12.81 9.12 -10.53
N ARG A 148 -12.80 8.36 -11.63
CA ARG A 148 -13.89 7.44 -12.01
C ARG A 148 -13.83 6.10 -11.29
N TRP A 149 -12.74 5.84 -10.55
CA TRP A 149 -12.42 4.53 -10.02
C TRP A 149 -12.16 4.60 -8.53
N SER A 150 -12.61 3.58 -7.80
CA SER A 150 -12.29 3.41 -6.37
C SER A 150 -12.62 4.62 -5.49
N GLN A 151 -13.59 5.47 -5.90
CA GLN A 151 -13.99 6.67 -5.16
C GLN A 151 -14.38 6.35 -3.71
N CYS A 152 -15.04 5.21 -3.48
CA CYS A 152 -15.37 4.71 -2.15
C CYS A 152 -14.10 4.47 -1.30
N TYR A 153 -13.05 3.91 -1.89
CA TYR A 153 -11.79 3.66 -1.19
C TYR A 153 -11.03 4.97 -0.94
N TYR A 154 -10.96 5.87 -1.93
CA TYR A 154 -10.37 7.18 -1.74
C TYR A 154 -11.10 8.00 -0.68
N ALA A 155 -12.44 7.93 -0.62
CA ALA A 155 -13.20 8.54 0.47
C ALA A 155 -12.81 7.97 1.83
N TYR A 156 -12.62 6.66 1.95
CA TYR A 156 -12.17 6.08 3.21
C TYR A 156 -10.77 6.57 3.59
N LEU A 157 -9.83 6.62 2.64
CA LEU A 157 -8.48 7.15 2.87
C LEU A 157 -8.51 8.64 3.27
N THR A 158 -9.32 9.46 2.61
CA THR A 158 -9.56 10.86 3.00
C THR A 158 -10.05 10.93 4.44
N GLY A 159 -11.09 10.18 4.80
CA GLY A 159 -11.68 10.24 6.14
C GLY A 159 -10.72 9.84 7.26
N VAL A 160 -9.96 8.74 7.08
CA VAL A 160 -8.98 8.31 8.11
C VAL A 160 -7.80 9.26 8.20
N CYS A 161 -7.34 9.86 7.09
CA CYS A 161 -6.26 10.84 7.15
C CYS A 161 -6.72 12.17 7.75
N GLN A 162 -7.92 12.64 7.39
CA GLN A 162 -8.51 13.87 7.95
C GLN A 162 -8.75 13.73 9.47
N GLY A 163 -9.26 12.59 9.92
CA GLY A 163 -9.41 12.35 11.35
C GLY A 163 -8.07 12.22 12.09
N ALA A 164 -7.05 11.67 11.43
CA ALA A 164 -5.70 11.56 11.99
C ALA A 164 -4.98 12.92 12.07
N SER A 165 -5.29 13.87 11.18
CA SER A 165 -4.80 15.25 11.28
C SER A 165 -5.46 16.04 12.40
N GLY A 166 -6.64 15.62 12.87
CA GLY A 166 -7.37 16.18 14.01
C GLY A 166 -8.75 16.74 13.66
N ASP A 167 -9.11 16.79 12.38
CA ASP A 167 -10.44 17.22 11.93
C ASP A 167 -11.44 16.05 11.96
N LEU A 168 -11.94 15.76 13.17
CA LEU A 168 -12.87 14.65 13.43
C LEU A 168 -14.27 14.89 12.85
N ASP A 169 -14.71 16.15 12.78
CA ASP A 169 -16.01 16.53 12.23
C ASP A 169 -16.02 16.36 10.70
N GLY A 170 -14.97 16.83 10.03
CA GLY A 170 -14.76 16.60 8.61
C GLY A 170 -14.67 15.11 8.28
N ALA A 171 -13.86 14.36 9.04
CA ALA A 171 -13.76 12.90 8.89
C ALA A 171 -15.12 12.20 9.03
N SER A 172 -15.93 12.59 10.02
CA SER A 172 -17.28 12.07 10.23
C SER A 172 -18.21 12.34 9.05
N GLY A 173 -18.07 13.49 8.40
CA GLY A 173 -18.74 13.82 7.14
C GLY A 173 -18.31 12.86 6.01
N VAL A 174 -17.01 12.69 5.83
CA VAL A 174 -16.45 11.84 4.76
C VAL A 174 -16.82 10.37 4.95
N PHE A 175 -16.87 9.84 6.18
CA PHE A 175 -17.31 8.45 6.42
C PHE A 175 -18.76 8.20 6.00
N LYS A 176 -19.63 9.21 6.01
CA LYS A 176 -20.99 9.09 5.44
C LYS A 176 -20.95 8.97 3.91
N ASP A 177 -20.00 9.64 3.26
CA ASP A 177 -19.84 9.58 1.81
C ASP A 177 -19.27 8.24 1.33
N VAL A 178 -18.43 7.57 2.14
CA VAL A 178 -17.94 6.21 1.84
C VAL A 178 -19.11 5.28 1.51
N GLN A 179 -20.17 5.30 2.34
CA GLN A 179 -21.37 4.50 2.12
C GLN A 179 -22.09 4.87 0.81
N LYS A 180 -22.19 6.16 0.49
CA LYS A 180 -22.85 6.65 -0.73
C LYS A 180 -22.08 6.28 -2.00
N LEU A 181 -20.75 6.25 -1.90
CA LEU A 181 -19.85 5.96 -3.02
C LEU A 181 -19.64 4.46 -3.23
N PHE A 182 -20.15 3.61 -2.34
CA PHE A 182 -20.08 2.16 -2.48
C PHE A 182 -20.99 1.66 -3.61
N LYS A 183 -20.41 1.42 -4.78
CA LYS A 183 -21.14 0.98 -5.98
C LYS A 183 -20.87 -0.49 -6.31
N ARG A 184 -19.68 -1.00 -6.01
CA ARG A 184 -19.21 -2.31 -6.49
C ARG A 184 -19.19 -3.32 -5.35
N LYS A 185 -20.31 -4.02 -5.18
CA LYS A 185 -20.47 -5.03 -4.12
C LYS A 185 -19.44 -6.16 -4.17
N ASN A 186 -18.87 -6.48 -5.33
CA ASN A 186 -17.87 -7.56 -5.46
C ASN A 186 -16.42 -7.10 -5.21
N ASN A 187 -16.19 -5.81 -4.95
CA ASN A 187 -14.84 -5.28 -4.71
C ASN A 187 -14.48 -5.39 -3.22
N GLN A 188 -13.62 -6.35 -2.87
CA GLN A 188 -13.18 -6.58 -1.48
C GLN A 188 -12.57 -5.33 -0.82
N ILE A 189 -11.91 -4.45 -1.58
CA ILE A 189 -11.30 -3.23 -1.05
C ILE A 189 -12.39 -2.21 -0.65
N GLU A 190 -13.43 -2.08 -1.46
CA GLU A 190 -14.55 -1.19 -1.14
C GLU A 190 -15.39 -1.76 0.01
N GLN A 191 -15.61 -3.08 0.05
CA GLN A 191 -16.27 -3.73 1.20
C GLN A 191 -15.52 -3.46 2.50
N PHE A 192 -14.19 -3.64 2.49
CA PHE A 192 -13.32 -3.32 3.61
C PHE A 192 -13.47 -1.85 4.05
N ALA A 193 -13.38 -0.92 3.10
CA ALA A 193 -13.51 0.52 3.35
C ALA A 193 -14.84 0.88 4.00
N VAL A 194 -15.95 0.32 3.50
CA VAL A 194 -17.29 0.53 4.05
C VAL A 194 -17.40 -0.02 5.46
N LYS A 195 -17.02 -1.28 5.69
CA LYS A 195 -17.07 -1.90 7.03
C LYS A 195 -16.29 -1.07 8.07
N ARG A 196 -15.13 -0.54 7.68
CA ARG A 196 -14.29 0.32 8.54
C ARG A 196 -14.91 1.69 8.78
N ALA A 197 -15.38 2.36 7.73
CA ALA A 197 -16.05 3.66 7.86
C ALA A 197 -17.33 3.59 8.70
N GLU A 198 -18.15 2.54 8.51
CA GLU A 198 -19.36 2.33 9.30
C GLU A 198 -19.07 2.14 10.79
N ARG A 199 -17.98 1.45 11.12
CA ARG A 199 -17.55 1.27 12.50
C ARG A 199 -17.14 2.59 13.13
N LEU A 200 -16.28 3.36 12.47
CA LEU A 200 -15.85 4.68 12.95
C LEU A 200 -17.04 5.63 13.12
N ARG A 201 -18.07 5.51 12.28
CA ARG A 201 -19.32 6.25 12.43
C ARG A 201 -20.13 5.82 13.66
N LYS A 202 -20.12 4.53 14.03
CA LYS A 202 -20.88 4.00 15.18
C LYS A 202 -20.25 4.37 16.52
N ILE A 203 -18.92 4.32 16.61
CA ILE A 203 -18.17 4.57 17.87
C ILE A 203 -17.70 6.01 18.01
N SER A 204 -17.98 6.85 17.00
CA SER A 204 -17.40 8.18 16.77
C SER A 204 -15.88 8.13 16.53
N PRO A 205 -15.36 8.79 15.48
CA PRO A 205 -13.94 8.74 15.20
C PRO A 205 -13.15 9.52 16.26
N THR A 206 -12.09 8.91 16.77
CA THR A 206 -11.01 9.60 17.50
C THR A 206 -9.78 9.70 16.63
N ARG A 207 -8.83 10.55 17.03
CA ARG A 207 -7.58 10.72 16.29
C ARG A 207 -6.78 9.42 16.25
N GLU A 208 -6.69 8.73 17.38
CA GLU A 208 -5.93 7.48 17.54
C GLU A 208 -6.55 6.34 16.72
N LEU A 209 -7.89 6.25 16.66
CA LEU A 209 -8.58 5.28 15.81
C LEU A 209 -8.39 5.56 14.32
N CYS A 210 -8.33 6.84 13.95
CA CYS A 210 -8.04 7.22 12.56
C CYS A 210 -6.58 6.86 12.18
N ILE A 211 -5.62 7.12 13.09
CA ILE A 211 -4.22 6.69 12.91
C ILE A 211 -4.14 5.15 12.84
N LEU A 212 -4.88 4.42 13.67
CA LEU A 212 -4.99 2.95 13.57
C LEU A 212 -5.43 2.53 12.17
N GLY A 213 -6.43 3.19 11.59
CA GLY A 213 -6.89 2.95 10.22
C GLY A 213 -5.82 3.22 9.17
N VAL A 214 -5.03 4.29 9.33
CA VAL A 214 -3.88 4.56 8.44
C VAL A 214 -2.83 3.46 8.54
N ILE A 215 -2.44 3.06 9.76
CA ILE A 215 -1.44 1.99 9.98
C ILE A 215 -1.95 0.65 9.42
N GLU A 216 -3.24 0.36 9.58
CA GLU A 216 -3.88 -0.83 9.00
C GLU A 216 -3.76 -0.85 7.47
N VAL A 217 -4.01 0.29 6.81
CA VAL A 217 -3.82 0.43 5.36
C VAL A 217 -2.34 0.32 4.98
N LEU A 218 -1.41 0.91 5.73
CA LEU A 218 0.01 0.74 5.43
C LEU A 218 0.45 -0.72 5.57
N TYR A 219 -0.03 -1.44 6.58
CA TYR A 219 0.25 -2.87 6.79
C TYR A 219 -0.30 -3.74 5.68
N LEU A 220 -1.61 -3.63 5.40
CA LEU A 220 -2.28 -4.45 4.41
C LEU A 220 -1.63 -4.28 3.03
N TRP A 221 -1.13 -3.08 2.70
CA TRP A 221 -0.44 -2.79 1.44
C TRP A 221 1.09 -2.93 1.47
N LYS A 222 1.67 -3.52 2.52
CA LYS A 222 3.13 -3.71 2.70
C LYS A 222 3.95 -2.41 2.63
N ALA A 223 3.35 -1.27 2.99
CA ALA A 223 4.00 0.04 2.96
C ALA A 223 4.71 0.39 4.29
N LEU A 224 4.53 -0.38 5.36
CA LEU A 224 5.20 -0.14 6.64
C LEU A 224 6.74 -0.18 6.54
N GLN A 225 7.27 -1.03 5.65
CA GLN A 225 8.72 -1.12 5.41
C GLN A 225 9.32 0.14 4.78
N ASN A 226 8.48 1.02 4.23
CA ASN A 226 8.90 2.31 3.68
C ASN A 226 8.97 3.41 4.74
N CYS A 227 8.46 3.17 5.95
CA CYS A 227 8.45 4.15 7.02
C CYS A 227 9.84 4.26 7.67
N SER A 228 10.26 5.47 8.01
CA SER A 228 11.49 5.67 8.78
C SER A 228 11.32 5.22 10.23
N SER A 229 12.45 4.94 10.90
CA SER A 229 12.45 4.47 12.29
C SER A 229 11.73 5.41 13.26
N SER A 230 11.80 6.72 13.04
CA SER A 230 11.09 7.72 13.85
C SER A 230 9.57 7.63 13.68
N LYS A 231 9.07 7.46 12.45
CA LYS A 231 7.63 7.30 12.18
C LYS A 231 7.11 5.98 12.76
N LEU A 232 7.87 4.90 12.65
CA LEU A 232 7.53 3.61 13.27
C LEU A 232 7.43 3.73 14.81
N GLN A 233 8.29 4.51 15.45
CA GLN A 233 8.20 4.77 16.91
C GLN A 233 6.92 5.54 17.28
N ILE A 234 6.54 6.55 16.50
CA ILE A 234 5.29 7.28 16.71
C ILE A 234 4.08 6.33 16.53
N MET A 235 4.08 5.51 15.49
CA MET A 235 3.05 4.49 15.29
C MET A 235 2.96 3.54 16.48
N ASN A 236 4.10 3.11 17.03
CA ASN A 236 4.13 2.24 18.21
C ASN A 236 3.46 2.92 19.43
N GLN A 237 3.81 4.18 19.72
CA GLN A 237 3.22 4.94 20.82
C GLN A 237 1.70 5.06 20.71
N VAL A 238 1.19 5.41 19.52
CA VAL A 238 -0.25 5.53 19.28
C VAL A 238 -0.95 4.18 19.41
N LEU A 239 -0.35 3.10 18.89
CA LEU A 239 -0.91 1.78 19.04
C LEU A 239 -0.96 1.35 20.51
N GLN A 240 0.08 1.66 21.30
CA GLN A 240 0.11 1.33 22.73
C GLN A 240 -0.97 2.07 23.52
N SER A 241 -1.27 3.33 23.19
CA SER A 241 -2.28 4.13 23.91
C SER A 241 -3.73 3.72 23.65
N LEU A 242 -4.00 2.90 22.61
CA LEU A 242 -5.34 2.39 22.32
C LEU A 242 -5.77 1.30 23.31
N ASP A 243 -6.87 1.49 24.04
CA ASP A 243 -7.40 0.50 25.01
C ASP A 243 -8.76 -0.11 24.59
N GLU A 244 -9.20 0.12 23.35
CA GLU A 244 -10.48 -0.41 22.91
C GLU A 244 -10.45 -1.93 22.73
N ALA A 245 -11.28 -2.64 23.52
CA ALA A 245 -11.41 -4.10 23.45
C ALA A 245 -11.72 -4.60 22.03
N SER A 246 -12.53 -3.85 21.29
CA SER A 246 -12.97 -4.19 19.94
C SER A 246 -11.84 -4.16 18.90
N CYS A 247 -10.74 -3.45 19.15
CA CYS A 247 -9.60 -3.37 18.23
C CYS A 247 -8.34 -4.09 18.77
N ARG A 248 -8.46 -4.84 19.87
CA ARG A 248 -7.32 -5.46 20.56
C ARG A 248 -6.49 -6.39 19.66
N GLY A 249 -7.10 -7.32 18.93
CA GLY A 249 -6.36 -8.18 18.00
C GLY A 249 -5.69 -7.41 16.88
N LEU A 250 -6.39 -6.43 16.29
CA LEU A 250 -5.83 -5.58 15.23
C LEU A 250 -4.64 -4.76 15.74
N LYS A 251 -4.77 -4.15 16.92
CA LYS A 251 -3.68 -3.43 17.61
C LYS A 251 -2.44 -4.32 17.73
N HIS A 252 -2.59 -5.55 18.22
CA HIS A 252 -1.46 -6.45 18.39
C HIS A 252 -0.87 -6.93 17.06
N LEU A 253 -1.68 -7.13 16.02
CA LEU A 253 -1.19 -7.43 14.67
C LEU A 253 -0.31 -6.30 14.15
N LEU A 254 -0.78 -5.05 14.26
CA LEU A 254 -0.06 -3.88 13.78
C LEU A 254 1.17 -3.57 14.63
N LEU A 255 1.11 -3.73 15.95
CA LEU A 255 2.29 -3.64 16.83
C LEU A 255 3.34 -4.67 16.42
N GLY A 256 2.93 -5.90 16.16
CA GLY A 256 3.83 -6.95 15.68
C GLY A 256 4.54 -6.55 14.39
N ALA A 257 3.79 -6.02 13.42
CA ALA A 257 4.33 -5.56 12.15
C ALA A 257 5.28 -4.37 12.32
N VAL A 258 4.93 -3.38 13.14
CA VAL A 258 5.78 -2.22 13.44
C VAL A 258 7.07 -2.65 14.15
N HIS A 259 6.99 -3.52 15.15
CA HIS A 259 8.17 -4.07 15.83
C HIS A 259 9.07 -4.85 14.88
N LYS A 260 8.49 -5.66 13.98
CA LYS A 260 9.23 -6.38 12.94
C LYS A 260 9.98 -5.43 12.01
N CYS A 261 9.34 -4.37 11.54
CA CYS A 261 9.98 -3.33 10.71
C CYS A 261 11.08 -2.57 11.47
N HIS A 262 10.96 -2.42 12.79
CA HIS A 262 11.99 -1.80 13.63
C HIS A 262 13.16 -2.75 13.96
N GLY A 263 13.06 -4.04 13.64
CA GLY A 263 14.05 -5.07 13.99
C GLY A 263 13.84 -5.73 15.36
N ASN A 264 12.81 -5.35 16.11
CA ASN A 264 12.50 -5.88 17.44
C ASN A 264 11.74 -7.22 17.34
N MET A 265 12.43 -8.28 16.93
CA MET A 265 11.81 -9.57 16.62
C MET A 265 11.11 -10.22 17.83
N ARG A 266 11.63 -10.03 19.05
CA ARG A 266 11.03 -10.59 20.28
C ARG A 266 9.63 -10.02 20.52
N ASP A 267 9.51 -8.70 20.52
CA ASP A 267 8.24 -8.00 20.75
C ASP A 267 7.26 -8.23 19.60
N ALA A 268 7.79 -8.36 18.37
CA ALA A 268 7.01 -8.71 17.20
C ALA A 268 6.33 -10.08 17.38
N VAL A 269 7.09 -11.11 17.76
CA VAL A 269 6.55 -12.46 18.01
C VAL A 269 5.50 -12.45 19.12
N GLN A 270 5.77 -11.77 20.24
CA GLN A 270 4.81 -11.68 21.34
C GLN A 270 3.50 -11.02 20.89
N SER A 271 3.59 -9.91 20.15
CA SER A 271 2.41 -9.19 19.64
C SER A 271 1.62 -10.04 18.65
N PHE A 272 2.29 -10.73 17.71
CA PHE A 272 1.58 -11.62 16.79
C PHE A 272 0.93 -12.82 17.49
N GLN A 273 1.54 -13.37 18.55
CA GLN A 273 0.91 -14.43 19.35
C GLN A 273 -0.36 -13.94 20.04
N LEU A 274 -0.36 -12.71 20.57
CA LEU A 274 -1.56 -12.10 21.16
C LEU A 274 -2.65 -11.88 20.10
N ALA A 275 -2.29 -11.43 18.90
CA ALA A 275 -3.23 -11.26 17.79
C ALA A 275 -3.81 -12.60 17.31
N ALA A 276 -3.00 -13.65 17.22
CA ALA A 276 -3.44 -14.98 16.81
C ALA A 276 -4.43 -15.63 17.81
N ARG A 277 -4.33 -15.28 19.10
CA ARG A 277 -5.21 -15.77 20.17
C ARG A 277 -6.47 -14.92 20.38
N ASP A 278 -6.66 -13.84 19.62
CA ASP A 278 -7.81 -12.94 19.80
C ASP A 278 -9.11 -13.55 19.26
N GLU A 279 -9.82 -14.30 20.10
CA GLU A 279 -11.11 -14.91 19.74
C GLU A 279 -12.23 -13.89 19.51
N TYR A 280 -12.15 -12.71 20.14
CA TYR A 280 -13.13 -11.62 19.96
C TYR A 280 -13.04 -11.02 18.55
N GLY A 281 -11.86 -11.08 17.94
CA GLY A 281 -11.60 -10.56 16.59
C GLY A 281 -12.30 -11.30 15.46
N ARG A 282 -12.74 -12.56 15.64
CA ARG A 282 -13.33 -13.35 14.54
C ARG A 282 -14.59 -12.73 13.93
N GLN A 283 -15.38 -12.01 14.72
CA GLN A 283 -16.64 -11.40 14.25
C GLN A 283 -16.45 -10.03 13.59
N ILE A 284 -15.35 -9.33 13.90
CA ILE A 284 -15.18 -7.91 13.54
C ILE A 284 -13.97 -7.69 12.60
N ASN A 285 -12.92 -8.49 12.77
CA ASN A 285 -11.65 -8.42 12.05
C ASN A 285 -11.21 -9.83 11.65
N SER A 286 -12.03 -10.54 10.88
CA SER A 286 -11.83 -11.97 10.56
C SER A 286 -10.45 -12.30 9.98
N TYR A 287 -9.79 -11.35 9.32
CA TYR A 287 -8.47 -11.54 8.74
C TYR A 287 -7.30 -11.47 9.74
N VAL A 288 -7.50 -10.95 10.96
CA VAL A 288 -6.40 -10.67 11.90
C VAL A 288 -5.65 -11.93 12.31
N GLN A 289 -6.37 -12.98 12.70
CA GLN A 289 -5.79 -14.25 13.12
C GLN A 289 -4.97 -14.91 12.00
N PRO A 290 -5.50 -15.15 10.78
CA PRO A 290 -4.72 -15.77 9.72
C PRO A 290 -3.50 -14.94 9.31
N TYR A 291 -3.61 -13.60 9.30
CA TYR A 291 -2.46 -12.73 9.03
C TYR A 291 -1.40 -12.79 10.15
N ALA A 292 -1.79 -12.85 11.43
CA ALA A 292 -0.85 -12.98 12.53
C ALA A 292 -0.09 -14.32 12.49
N VAL A 293 -0.80 -15.41 12.19
CA VAL A 293 -0.22 -16.75 12.01
C VAL A 293 0.74 -16.76 10.82
N TYR A 294 0.38 -16.12 9.71
CA TYR A 294 1.26 -15.93 8.56
C TYR A 294 2.55 -15.16 8.91
N GLU A 295 2.44 -14.04 9.65
CA GLU A 295 3.61 -13.23 10.04
C GLU A 295 4.55 -14.00 10.98
N LEU A 296 3.99 -14.77 11.92
CA LEU A 296 4.77 -15.70 12.76
C LEU A 296 5.50 -16.74 11.91
N GLY A 297 4.80 -17.34 10.94
CA GLY A 297 5.38 -18.27 9.98
C GLY A 297 6.58 -17.66 9.28
N CYS A 298 6.44 -16.45 8.73
CA CYS A 298 7.51 -15.73 8.05
C CYS A 298 8.73 -15.46 8.95
N ILE A 299 8.53 -15.06 10.21
CA ILE A 299 9.63 -14.83 11.16
C ILE A 299 10.39 -16.14 11.43
N LEU A 300 9.68 -17.25 11.58
CA LEU A 300 10.27 -18.56 11.86
C LEU A 300 10.96 -19.15 10.63
N LEU A 301 10.54 -18.82 9.42
CA LEU A 301 11.22 -19.23 8.19
C LEU A 301 12.61 -18.59 8.04
N ALA A 302 12.83 -17.41 8.62
CA ALA A 302 14.12 -16.71 8.51
C ALA A 302 15.27 -17.40 9.29
N LYS A 303 14.98 -18.41 10.12
CA LYS A 303 15.99 -19.16 10.89
C LYS A 303 15.96 -20.64 10.52
N GLN A 304 17.12 -21.22 10.16
CA GLN A 304 17.23 -22.64 9.78
C GLN A 304 16.62 -23.59 10.80
N GLU A 305 16.85 -23.37 12.09
CA GLU A 305 16.35 -24.23 13.19
C GLU A 305 14.82 -24.26 13.29
N THR A 306 14.12 -23.21 12.83
CA THR A 306 12.67 -23.07 12.98
C THR A 306 11.90 -23.17 11.66
N VAL A 307 12.56 -23.49 10.55
CA VAL A 307 11.93 -23.60 9.21
C VAL A 307 10.74 -24.56 9.22
N GLY A 308 10.86 -25.72 9.86
CA GLY A 308 9.77 -26.71 9.95
C GLY A 308 8.53 -26.14 10.68
N LYS A 309 8.75 -25.43 11.79
CA LYS A 309 7.68 -24.74 12.51
C LYS A 309 7.08 -23.61 11.66
N GLY A 310 7.91 -22.79 11.01
CA GLY A 310 7.47 -21.72 10.13
C GLY A 310 6.57 -22.22 9.00
N ARG A 311 6.94 -23.32 8.36
CA ARG A 311 6.12 -23.99 7.33
C ARG A 311 4.78 -24.45 7.89
N SER A 312 4.76 -25.02 9.09
CA SER A 312 3.51 -25.44 9.76
C SER A 312 2.57 -24.24 9.99
N PHE A 313 3.09 -23.10 10.46
CA PHE A 313 2.31 -21.87 10.63
C PHE A 313 1.75 -21.36 9.30
N LEU A 314 2.53 -21.40 8.21
CA LEU A 314 2.04 -20.98 6.90
C LEU A 314 0.92 -21.88 6.36
N LEU A 315 1.00 -23.18 6.58
CA LEU A 315 -0.08 -24.12 6.23
C LEU A 315 -1.32 -23.89 7.09
N GLN A 316 -1.12 -23.68 8.40
CA GLN A 316 -2.18 -23.34 9.34
C GLN A 316 -2.95 -22.08 8.89
N ALA A 317 -2.23 -21.01 8.52
CA ALA A 317 -2.84 -19.77 8.05
C ALA A 317 -3.67 -19.95 6.75
N LYS A 318 -3.41 -21.00 5.98
CA LYS A 318 -4.09 -21.33 4.72
C LYS A 318 -5.28 -22.28 4.92
N GLU A 319 -5.18 -23.23 5.85
CA GLU A 319 -6.12 -24.36 5.97
C GLU A 319 -7.12 -24.18 7.12
N ASP A 320 -6.74 -23.51 8.20
CA ASP A 320 -7.58 -23.40 9.41
C ASP A 320 -8.54 -22.20 9.39
N PHE A 321 -8.45 -21.33 8.37
CA PHE A 321 -9.21 -20.08 8.27
C PHE A 321 -9.85 -19.93 6.89
N THR A 322 -11.12 -19.56 6.84
CA THR A 322 -11.87 -19.30 5.59
C THR A 322 -12.78 -18.09 5.73
N ASP A 323 -13.24 -17.54 4.59
CA ASP A 323 -14.29 -16.51 4.51
C ASP A 323 -13.92 -15.19 5.20
N TYR A 324 -12.66 -14.78 5.11
CA TYR A 324 -12.17 -13.52 5.67
C TYR A 324 -11.72 -12.51 4.61
N ASP A 325 -11.69 -11.23 4.99
CA ASP A 325 -11.29 -10.15 4.08
C ASP A 325 -9.83 -10.35 3.62
N PHE A 326 -9.58 -10.25 2.32
CA PHE A 326 -8.25 -10.44 1.69
C PHE A 326 -7.65 -11.85 1.73
N GLU A 327 -8.46 -12.90 1.90
CA GLU A 327 -8.01 -14.31 1.87
C GLU A 327 -7.14 -14.66 0.65
N ASN A 328 -7.62 -14.38 -0.57
CA ASN A 328 -6.86 -14.61 -1.80
C ASN A 328 -5.49 -13.92 -1.80
N ARG A 329 -5.41 -12.72 -1.19
CA ARG A 329 -4.16 -11.98 -1.08
C ARG A 329 -3.20 -12.66 -0.12
N LEU A 330 -3.70 -13.20 1.00
CA LEU A 330 -2.88 -13.95 1.93
C LEU A 330 -2.39 -15.26 1.31
N HIS A 331 -3.25 -15.98 0.58
CA HIS A 331 -2.86 -17.22 -0.12
C HIS A 331 -1.72 -17.02 -1.11
N VAL A 332 -1.75 -15.94 -1.90
CA VAL A 332 -0.65 -15.58 -2.79
C VAL A 332 0.65 -15.32 -2.01
N ARG A 333 0.57 -14.64 -0.85
CA ARG A 333 1.73 -14.42 0.04
C ARG A 333 2.29 -15.71 0.60
N ILE A 334 1.43 -16.60 1.09
CA ILE A 334 1.80 -17.92 1.61
C ILE A 334 2.47 -18.75 0.53
N HIS A 335 1.89 -18.78 -0.68
CA HIS A 335 2.46 -19.52 -1.81
C HIS A 335 3.88 -19.06 -2.13
N SER A 336 4.11 -17.75 -2.21
CA SER A 336 5.45 -17.21 -2.48
C SER A 336 6.43 -17.53 -1.35
N ALA A 337 6.02 -17.35 -0.09
CA ALA A 337 6.89 -17.67 1.05
C ALA A 337 7.28 -19.15 1.09
N LEU A 338 6.39 -20.05 0.66
CA LEU A 338 6.68 -21.48 0.53
C LEU A 338 7.52 -21.82 -0.71
N ALA A 339 7.42 -21.05 -1.79
CA ALA A 339 8.20 -21.25 -3.00
C ALA A 339 9.69 -20.98 -2.75
N THR A 340 10.02 -19.91 -2.02
CA THR A 340 11.41 -19.58 -1.63
C THR A 340 12.08 -20.72 -0.85
N LEU A 341 11.32 -21.53 -0.09
CA LEU A 341 11.88 -22.69 0.63
C LEU A 341 12.27 -23.85 -0.31
N LYS A 342 11.58 -24.00 -1.44
CA LYS A 342 11.87 -25.07 -2.40
C LYS A 342 13.16 -24.82 -3.18
N GLU A 343 13.56 -23.55 -3.34
CA GLU A 343 14.79 -23.17 -4.03
C GLU A 343 16.03 -23.34 -3.14
N VAL A 344 15.87 -23.32 -1.81
CA VAL A 344 16.97 -23.41 -0.83
C VAL A 344 17.29 -24.86 -0.43
N VAL A 345 16.43 -25.83 -0.75
CA VAL A 345 16.69 -27.26 -0.51
C VAL A 345 16.96 -27.94 -1.86
N PRO A 346 18.23 -28.15 -2.26
CA PRO A 346 18.54 -29.08 -3.34
C PRO A 346 18.04 -30.46 -2.92
N GLN A 347 17.38 -31.15 -3.85
CA GLN A 347 16.91 -32.53 -3.67
C GLN A 347 18.02 -33.48 -3.22
#